data_AF-A0A376WT65-F1
#
_entry.id   AF-A0A376WT65-F1
#
_cell.length_a   1.000
_cell.length_b   1.000
_cell.length_c   1.000
_cell.angle_alpha   90.00
_cell.angle_beta   90.00
_cell.angle_gamma   90.00
#
_symmetry.space_group_name_H-M   'P 1'
#
loop_
_entity.id
_entity.type
_entity.pdbx_description
1 polymer ?
#
loop_
_entity_poly.entity_id
_entity_poly.type
_entity_poly.pdbx_seq_one_letter_code
_entity_poly.pdbx_strand_id
1 'polypeptide(L)'
;MPGTQLHPELAEARQRGAYFEAAELSHQTNTLPEVCGRVCPQDRLCEGSCTLNDEFGAVTIGNIERYINDKAFEMGWRPDMSGVKQTGKKWRLSAQARQVWRVRMS
;
A
#
# COMPACT_ATOMS: atom_id res chain seq x y z
N MET A 1 12.78 10.72 -1.35
CA MET A 1 12.03 9.99 -0.32
C MET A 1 11.56 8.68 -0.96
N PRO A 2 11.90 7.49 -0.46
CA PRO A 2 11.36 6.26 -1.03
C PRO A 2 9.84 6.27 -0.85
N GLY A 3 9.10 6.39 -1.97
CA GLY A 3 7.64 6.41 -2.02
C GLY A 3 7.02 7.70 -1.47
N THR A 4 6.81 8.70 -2.33
CA THR A 4 6.00 9.88 -1.98
C THR A 4 4.54 9.43 -1.87
N GLN A 5 4.12 8.94 -0.71
CA GLN A 5 2.71 8.67 -0.44
C GLN A 5 1.93 9.98 -0.55
N LEU A 6 0.74 9.94 -1.14
CA LEU A 6 -0.12 11.10 -1.34
C LEU A 6 -0.96 11.33 -0.09
N HIS A 7 -0.26 11.64 1.01
CA HIS A 7 -0.82 11.75 2.36
C HIS A 7 -2.07 12.66 2.45
N PRO A 8 -2.10 13.89 1.87
CA PRO A 8 -3.31 14.70 1.90
C PRO A 8 -4.45 14.10 1.07
N GLU A 9 -4.16 13.52 -0.10
CA GLU A 9 -5.19 12.93 -0.97
C GLU A 9 -5.81 11.67 -0.34
N LEU A 10 -5.02 10.88 0.38
CA LEU A 10 -5.53 9.74 1.16
C LEU A 10 -6.42 10.19 2.32
N ALA A 11 -6.03 11.27 3.01
CA ALA A 11 -6.86 11.87 4.05
C ALA A 11 -8.18 12.44 3.49
N GLU A 12 -8.14 13.10 2.34
CA GLU A 12 -9.34 13.61 1.64
C GLU A 12 -10.23 12.48 1.14
N ALA A 13 -9.65 11.44 0.52
CA ALA A 13 -10.41 10.30 0.02
C ALA A 13 -11.09 9.54 1.17
N ARG A 14 -10.47 9.46 2.36
CA ARG A 14 -11.13 8.97 3.58
C ARG A 14 -12.33 9.83 3.96
N GLN A 15 -12.21 11.16 3.93
CA GLN A 15 -13.33 12.07 4.25
C GLN A 15 -14.48 11.92 3.25
N ARG A 16 -14.18 11.69 1.97
CA ARG A 16 -15.17 11.47 0.90
C ARG A 16 -15.75 10.05 0.87
N GLY A 17 -15.18 9.11 1.63
CA GLY A 17 -15.55 7.69 1.55
C GLY A 17 -15.15 7.01 0.24
N ALA A 18 -14.21 7.60 -0.51
CA ALA A 18 -13.76 7.12 -1.82
C ALA A 18 -12.65 6.06 -1.66
N TYR A 19 -12.99 4.92 -1.05
CA TYR A 19 -11.99 3.92 -0.66
C TYR A 19 -11.32 3.20 -1.85
N PHE A 20 -12.04 2.99 -2.95
CA PHE A 20 -11.48 2.36 -4.15
C PHE A 20 -10.46 3.27 -4.86
N GLU A 21 -10.75 4.56 -4.96
CA GLU A 21 -9.83 5.56 -5.51
C GLU A 21 -8.57 5.66 -4.65
N ALA A 22 -8.74 5.69 -3.34
CA ALA A 22 -7.63 5.76 -2.39
C ALA A 22 -6.74 4.49 -2.41
N ALA A 23 -7.33 3.32 -2.62
CA ALA A 23 -6.58 2.06 -2.76
C ALA A 23 -5.82 2.00 -4.10
N GLU A 24 -6.42 2.50 -5.18
CA GLU A 24 -5.75 2.65 -6.48
C GLU A 24 -4.56 3.61 -6.37
N LEU A 25 -4.78 4.77 -5.73
CA LEU A 25 -3.74 5.77 -5.48
C LEU A 25 -2.58 5.19 -4.63
N SER A 26 -2.92 4.38 -3.63
CA SER A 26 -1.93 3.66 -2.82
C SER A 26 -1.15 2.65 -3.67
N HIS A 27 -1.82 1.93 -4.57
CA HIS A 27 -1.18 0.94 -5.44
C HIS A 27 -0.32 1.54 -6.56
N GLN A 28 -0.56 2.81 -6.93
CA GLN A 28 0.29 3.53 -7.87
C GLN A 28 1.69 3.82 -7.31
N THR A 29 1.80 4.04 -6.00
CA THR A 29 3.06 4.39 -5.34
C THR A 29 3.74 3.20 -4.66
N ASN A 30 2.98 2.15 -4.36
CA ASN A 30 3.47 0.98 -3.64
C ASN A 30 2.72 -0.29 -4.08
N THR A 31 3.45 -1.38 -4.30
CA THR A 31 2.85 -2.65 -4.73
C THR A 31 2.13 -3.41 -3.61
N LEU A 32 2.43 -3.11 -2.33
CA LEU A 32 1.86 -3.80 -1.15
C LEU A 32 1.50 -2.82 -0.02
N PRO A 33 0.56 -1.89 -0.24
CA PRO A 33 0.22 -0.87 0.75
C PRO A 33 -0.40 -1.44 2.04
N GLU A 34 -1.02 -2.62 1.98
CA GLU A 34 -1.58 -3.34 3.14
C GLU A 34 -0.53 -3.84 4.14
N VAL A 35 0.69 -4.10 3.67
CA VAL A 35 1.81 -4.50 4.53
C VAL A 35 2.57 -3.26 4.99
N CYS A 36 2.78 -2.31 4.09
CA CYS A 36 3.56 -1.11 4.38
C CYS A 36 2.94 -0.26 5.49
N GLY A 37 1.61 -0.10 5.54
CA GLY A 37 0.95 0.60 6.65
C GLY A 37 1.15 -0.07 8.03
N ARG A 38 1.52 -1.36 8.08
CA ARG A 38 1.73 -2.12 9.33
C ARG A 38 3.20 -2.20 9.77
N VAL A 39 4.13 -2.29 8.81
CA VAL A 39 5.57 -2.52 9.08
C VAL A 39 6.40 -1.24 8.99
N CYS A 40 5.86 -0.17 8.39
CA CYS A 40 6.59 1.07 8.22
C CYS A 40 6.89 1.71 9.59
N PRO A 41 8.15 2.09 9.88
CA PRO A 41 8.51 2.87 11.06
C PRO A 41 8.06 4.32 10.88
N GLN A 42 6.76 4.58 11.10
CA GLN A 42 6.12 5.87 10.82
C GLN A 42 6.70 7.02 11.64
N ASP A 43 7.11 6.73 12.88
CA ASP A 43 7.74 7.65 13.83
C ASP A 43 9.03 8.29 13.31
N ARG A 44 9.74 7.60 12.41
CA ARG A 44 11.01 8.09 11.83
C ARG A 44 10.87 8.62 10.41
N LEU A 45 9.68 8.53 9.84
CA LEU A 45 9.42 8.87 8.44
C LEU A 45 8.36 9.97 8.36
N CYS A 46 7.13 9.62 7.96
CA CYS A 46 6.08 10.60 7.69
C CYS A 46 5.56 11.29 8.96
N GLU A 47 5.42 10.58 10.07
CA GLU A 47 4.91 11.13 11.34
C GLU A 47 6.00 11.92 12.06
N GLY A 48 7.26 11.47 12.00
CA GLY A 48 8.40 12.20 12.55
C GLY A 48 8.72 13.52 11.84
N SER A 49 8.31 13.66 10.57
CA SER A 49 8.48 14.91 9.79
C SER A 49 7.22 15.79 9.80
N CYS A 50 6.22 15.46 10.62
CA CYS A 50 4.96 16.18 10.65
C CYS A 50 5.12 17.55 11.32
N THR A 51 4.76 18.62 10.61
CA THR A 51 4.83 20.01 11.13
C THR A 51 3.91 20.28 12.31
N LEU A 52 2.90 19.42 12.54
CA LEU A 52 1.95 19.52 13.65
C LEU A 52 2.39 18.75 14.91
N ASN A 53 3.52 18.03 14.84
CA ASN A 53 3.95 17.13 15.91
C ASN A 53 4.22 17.86 17.24
N ASP A 54 4.73 19.08 17.18
CA ASP A 54 5.15 19.83 18.37
C ASP A 54 3.98 20.38 19.21
N GLU A 55 2.81 20.64 18.60
CA GLU A 55 1.66 21.24 19.29
C GLU A 55 0.46 20.30 19.48
N PHE A 56 0.14 19.47 18.47
CA PHE A 56 -1.08 18.63 18.46
C PHE A 56 -0.77 17.13 18.41
N GLY A 57 0.51 16.77 18.31
CA GLY A 57 0.96 15.41 17.99
C GLY A 57 0.91 15.14 16.49
N ALA A 58 1.78 14.23 16.04
CA ALA A 58 1.84 13.87 14.62
C ALA A 58 0.52 13.28 14.13
N VAL A 59 0.11 13.66 12.91
CA VAL A 59 -1.03 13.03 12.25
C VAL A 59 -0.68 11.56 11.99
N THR A 60 -1.51 10.64 12.47
CA THR A 60 -1.28 9.19 12.33
C THR A 60 -1.58 8.70 10.92
N ILE A 61 -0.76 9.09 9.94
CA ILE A 61 -1.04 8.83 8.53
C ILE A 61 -0.94 7.34 8.22
N GLY A 62 0.00 6.62 8.84
CA GLY A 62 0.11 5.17 8.64
C GLY A 62 -1.16 4.41 9.02
N ASN A 63 -1.86 4.85 10.07
CA ASN A 63 -3.15 4.28 10.45
C ASN A 63 -4.26 4.59 9.44
N ILE A 64 -4.26 5.78 8.85
CA ILE A 64 -5.23 6.19 7.82
C ILE A 64 -5.04 5.31 6.58
N GLU A 65 -3.80 5.16 6.12
CA GLU A 65 -3.47 4.35 4.95
C GLU A 65 -3.84 2.88 5.16
N ARG A 66 -3.51 2.33 6.32
CA ARG A 66 -3.90 0.97 6.68
C ARG A 66 -5.42 0.82 6.64
N TYR A 67 -6.14 1.73 7.27
CA TYR A 67 -7.60 1.67 7.35
C TYR A 67 -8.25 1.70 5.96
N ILE A 68 -7.79 2.59 5.08
CA ILE A 68 -8.30 2.72 3.72
C ILE A 68 -8.06 1.43 2.93
N ASN A 69 -6.82 0.92 2.95
CA ASN A 69 -6.48 -0.29 2.19
C ASN A 69 -7.21 -1.52 2.73
N ASP A 70 -7.24 -1.71 4.06
CA ASP A 70 -8.00 -2.80 4.69
C ASP A 70 -9.49 -2.71 4.30
N LYS A 71 -10.09 -1.51 4.32
CA LYS A 71 -11.48 -1.30 3.90
C LYS A 71 -11.70 -1.60 2.42
N ALA A 72 -10.82 -1.13 1.53
CA ALA A 72 -10.91 -1.40 0.11
C ALA A 72 -10.84 -2.91 -0.16
N PHE A 73 -9.92 -3.64 0.50
CA PHE A 73 -9.83 -5.09 0.41
C PHE A 73 -11.09 -5.80 0.93
N GLU A 74 -11.65 -5.35 2.07
CA GLU A 74 -12.93 -5.86 2.59
C GLU A 74 -14.10 -5.64 1.61
N MET A 75 -14.09 -4.52 0.89
CA MET A 75 -15.06 -4.19 -0.17
C MET A 75 -14.81 -4.95 -1.48
N GLY A 76 -13.79 -5.82 -1.53
CA GLY A 76 -13.47 -6.65 -2.70
C GLY A 76 -12.63 -5.94 -3.75
N TRP A 77 -11.99 -4.81 -3.41
CA TRP A 77 -11.07 -4.13 -4.31
C TRP A 77 -9.89 -5.04 -4.67
N ARG A 78 -9.51 -5.04 -5.94
CA ARG A 78 -8.33 -5.72 -6.47
C ARG A 78 -7.73 -4.88 -7.59
N PRO A 79 -6.40 -4.84 -7.72
CA PRO A 79 -5.74 -4.11 -8.81
C PRO A 79 -6.11 -4.74 -10.16
N ASP A 80 -6.31 -3.88 -11.17
CA ASP A 80 -6.61 -4.35 -12.52
C ASP A 80 -5.35 -4.95 -13.18
N MET A 81 -5.45 -6.23 -13.54
CA MET A 81 -4.37 -6.98 -14.19
C MET A 81 -4.68 -7.26 -15.68
N SER A 82 -5.73 -6.65 -16.24
CA SER A 82 -6.19 -6.86 -17.62
C SER A 82 -5.14 -6.52 -18.68
N GLY A 83 -4.25 -5.56 -18.39
CA GLY A 83 -3.18 -5.12 -19.30
C GLY A 83 -1.95 -6.03 -19.35
N VAL A 84 -1.87 -7.08 -18.52
CA VAL A 84 -0.69 -7.94 -18.44
C VAL A 84 -0.60 -8.86 -19.65
N LYS A 85 0.19 -8.45 -20.66
CA LYS A 85 0.56 -9.31 -21.78
C LYS A 85 1.62 -10.31 -21.34
N GLN A 86 1.32 -11.60 -21.48
CA GLN A 86 2.31 -12.65 -21.24
C GLN A 86 3.47 -12.49 -22.22
N THR A 87 4.61 -12.01 -21.72
CA THR A 87 5.85 -12.08 -22.49
C THR A 87 6.35 -13.52 -22.35
N GLY A 88 6.50 -14.26 -23.44
CA GLY A 88 6.94 -15.67 -23.44
C GLY A 88 8.38 -15.90 -22.92
N LYS A 89 8.93 -14.96 -22.15
CA LYS A 89 10.24 -15.00 -21.53
C LYS A 89 10.17 -15.87 -20.28
N LYS A 90 10.94 -16.97 -20.28
CA LYS A 90 11.11 -17.83 -19.09
C LYS A 90 12.09 -17.16 -18.13
N TRP A 91 11.58 -16.66 -17.02
CA TRP A 91 12.36 -16.24 -15.87
C TRP A 91 12.54 -17.44 -14.93
N ARG A 92 13.75 -17.62 -14.37
CA ARG A 92 13.99 -18.62 -13.32
C ARG A 92 14.00 -17.90 -11.98
N LEU A 93 13.06 -18.24 -11.12
CA LEU A 93 13.20 -18.01 -9.69
C LEU A 93 14.37 -18.84 -9.14
N SER A 94 15.07 -18.26 -8.16
CA SER A 94 16.04 -18.98 -7.33
C SER A 94 15.39 -20.21 -6.70
N ALA A 95 16.21 -21.19 -6.32
CA ALA A 95 15.72 -22.47 -5.80
C ALA A 95 14.77 -22.29 -4.60
N GLN A 96 15.03 -21.32 -3.71
CA GLN A 96 14.16 -20.98 -2.58
C GLN A 96 12.78 -20.47 -3.02
N ALA A 97 12.73 -19.58 -4.01
CA ALA A 97 11.45 -19.04 -4.49
C ALA A 97 10.62 -20.07 -5.29
N ARG A 98 11.26 -21.10 -5.87
CA ARG A 98 10.54 -22.25 -6.47
C ARG A 98 9.84 -23.13 -5.44
N GLN A 99 10.39 -23.25 -4.24
CA GLN A 99 9.80 -24.08 -3.19
C GLN A 99 8.49 -23.46 -2.68
N VAL A 100 8.44 -22.14 -2.54
CA VAL A 100 7.23 -21.39 -2.14
C VAL A 100 6.13 -21.52 -3.19
N TRP A 101 6.45 -21.42 -4.48
CA TRP A 101 5.48 -21.57 -5.56
C TRP A 101 4.93 -23.00 -5.68
N ARG A 102 5.73 -24.02 -5.35
CA ARG A 102 5.34 -25.42 -5.51
C ARG A 102 4.28 -25.86 -4.47
N VAL A 103 4.30 -25.27 -3.28
CA VAL A 103 3.34 -25.60 -2.20
C VAL A 103 1.96 -24.97 -2.43
N ARG A 104 1.83 -23.96 -3.29
CA ARG A 104 0.56 -23.27 -3.58
C ARG A 104 -0.18 -23.77 -4.84
N MET A 105 0.38 -24.76 -5.53
CA MET A 105 -0.22 -25.42 -6.71
C MET A 105 -0.57 -26.90 -6.43
N SER A 106 -0.63 -27.30 -5.16
CA SER A 106 -1.18 -28.58 -4.66
C SER A 106 -2.37 -28.28 -3.77
#